data_AF-A0A562ZUJ1-F1
#
_entry.id   AF-A0A562ZUJ1-F1
#
_cell.length_a   1.000
_cell.length_b   1.000
_cell.length_c   1.000
_cell.angle_alpha   90.00
_cell.angle_beta   90.00
_cell.angle_gamma   90.00
#
_symmetry.space_group_name_H-M   'P 1'
#
loop_
_entity.id
_entity.type
_entity.pdbx_description
1 polymer ?
#
loop_
_entity_poly.entity_id
_entity_poly.type
_entity_poly.pdbx_seq_one_letter_code
_entity_poly.pdbx_strand_id
1 'polypeptide(L)'
;MRTAKHSTRWLAALAAMQLLLFAPSLHAQSAGQVEFSRGVGFAQTPGQGPRTLGKGLELREGDRLTTSDGGSAVIKLQDGTRMTVRPNSELVLQEYRFKESAPQDNSFLMQLVRGGFRAVTGTIAKSSPNAAKVQTNTATIGIRGTDFDARICTRDCAAEASRVTESARPNAVAASAKIVEVTGEVNAVDPAGQRRRVVAGGSIYPGDTVETSPNTQAVMAFRDESKITLGSQTRFRVDNFVFDQKNAGEGRFLVSLLRGSARALTGLIGKANTRNVGFSTPTATIGIRGTGFDVSFDELRGTQLWTWLGSIEVAQGLTALQVLQAGQGLFLPLSGPPQLITNQPSIEGKQPDQVNVDNKQLFSSDNSSDASEGLFVFVRDGHIELVSAKEIMHLGKNEAGSVGNDGTTSRPVNIPKFLDFDTVPLPDSKNPLLVSILGESGIGKVCK
;
A
#
# COMPACT_ATOMS: atom_id res chain seq x y z
N MET A 1 -1.87 77.23 -55.88
CA MET A 1 -1.81 78.18 -54.74
C MET A 1 -2.49 77.54 -53.54
N ARG A 2 -1.87 77.66 -52.35
CA ARG A 2 -2.18 76.97 -51.09
C ARG A 2 -3.55 77.28 -50.49
N THR A 3 -4.20 76.27 -49.89
CA THR A 3 -5.04 76.27 -48.66
C THR A 3 -5.16 74.78 -48.21
N ALA A 4 -4.66 74.24 -47.08
CA ALA A 4 -4.91 74.46 -45.63
C ALA A 4 -6.42 74.41 -45.28
N LYS A 5 -6.97 73.63 -44.32
CA LYS A 5 -6.48 73.11 -43.03
C LYS A 5 -7.48 72.10 -42.40
N HIS A 6 -6.95 71.27 -41.48
CA HIS A 6 -7.50 70.38 -40.44
C HIS A 6 -8.94 70.49 -39.91
N SER A 7 -9.56 69.33 -39.64
CA SER A 7 -10.14 68.85 -38.35
C SER A 7 -10.77 67.47 -38.65
N THR A 8 -10.52 66.35 -37.97
CA THR A 8 -11.09 65.93 -36.67
C THR A 8 -10.48 64.55 -36.34
N ARG A 9 -9.48 64.44 -35.45
CA ARG A 9 -8.95 63.13 -35.02
C ARG A 9 -8.36 63.17 -33.60
N TRP A 10 -9.07 63.74 -32.62
CA TRP A 10 -8.54 63.88 -31.25
C TRP A 10 -9.50 63.46 -30.12
N LEU A 11 -10.53 62.65 -30.42
CA LEU A 11 -11.48 62.18 -29.39
C LEU A 11 -11.70 60.66 -29.33
N ALA A 12 -11.09 59.87 -30.21
CA ALA A 12 -11.29 58.40 -30.23
C ALA A 12 -10.16 57.59 -29.56
N ALA A 13 -9.08 58.22 -29.10
CA ALA A 13 -7.89 57.50 -28.61
C ALA A 13 -7.82 57.30 -27.09
N LEU A 14 -8.71 57.94 -26.30
CA LEU A 14 -8.66 57.90 -24.83
C LEU A 14 -9.61 56.88 -24.18
N ALA A 15 -10.56 56.29 -24.93
CA ALA A 15 -11.50 55.30 -24.39
C ALA A 15 -11.04 53.84 -24.61
N ALA A 16 -10.00 53.59 -25.40
CA ALA A 16 -9.53 52.23 -25.72
C ALA A 16 -8.34 51.77 -24.84
N MET A 17 -7.83 52.61 -23.95
CA MET A 17 -6.64 52.34 -23.13
C MET A 17 -6.93 52.20 -21.63
N GLN A 18 -8.12 51.66 -21.29
CA GLN A 18 -8.50 51.36 -19.91
C GLN A 18 -9.05 49.93 -19.72
N LEU A 19 -8.98 49.06 -20.73
CA LEU A 19 -9.51 47.70 -20.69
C LEU A 19 -8.45 46.58 -20.72
N LEU A 20 -7.23 46.87 -20.28
CA LEU A 20 -6.17 45.89 -20.08
C LEU A 20 -5.68 46.07 -18.64
N LEU A 21 -5.59 44.96 -17.89
CA LEU A 21 -5.16 44.82 -16.48
C LEU A 21 -6.26 44.47 -15.45
N PHE A 22 -7.12 43.51 -15.78
CA PHE A 22 -7.59 42.57 -14.75
C PHE A 22 -7.13 41.17 -15.17
N ALA A 23 -5.83 40.92 -15.02
CA ALA A 23 -5.36 39.55 -14.97
C ALA A 23 -5.83 39.00 -13.61
N PRO A 24 -6.72 37.99 -13.56
CA PRO A 24 -7.04 37.33 -12.30
C PRO A 24 -5.73 36.81 -11.74
N SER A 25 -5.34 37.31 -10.57
CA SER A 25 -4.24 36.74 -9.82
C SER A 25 -4.69 35.33 -9.47
N LEU A 26 -4.19 34.34 -10.19
CA LEU A 26 -4.26 32.94 -9.79
C LEU A 26 -3.57 32.86 -8.43
N HIS A 27 -4.37 33.00 -7.38
CA HIS A 27 -3.92 32.76 -6.02
C HIS A 27 -3.57 31.28 -5.98
N ALA A 28 -2.28 30.99 -5.82
CA ALA A 28 -1.81 29.63 -5.59
C ALA A 28 -2.62 29.07 -4.42
N GLN A 29 -3.32 27.95 -4.65
CA GLN A 29 -4.15 27.33 -3.63
C GLN A 29 -3.25 27.01 -2.42
N SER A 30 -3.69 27.46 -1.25
CA SER A 30 -3.11 27.05 0.02
C SER A 30 -3.10 25.53 0.07
N ALA A 31 -1.94 24.92 0.31
CA ALA A 31 -1.85 23.47 0.40
C ALA A 31 -1.85 22.99 1.85
N GLY A 32 -1.40 23.84 2.77
CA GLY A 32 -1.28 23.50 4.18
C GLY A 32 -0.52 24.55 4.97
N GLN A 33 -0.06 24.16 6.14
CA GLN A 33 0.70 25.02 7.04
C GLN A 33 1.73 24.25 7.87
N VAL A 34 2.74 24.96 8.36
CA VAL A 34 3.68 24.45 9.35
C VAL A 34 3.01 24.46 10.74
N GLU A 35 2.88 23.31 11.38
CA GLU A 35 2.36 23.22 12.75
C GLU A 35 3.44 23.38 13.81
N PHE A 36 4.64 22.91 13.51
CA PHE A 36 5.79 22.95 14.39
C PHE A 36 7.09 23.04 13.58
N SER A 37 8.08 23.74 14.11
CA SER A 37 9.43 23.73 13.55
C SER A 37 10.48 23.88 14.63
N ARG A 38 11.65 23.29 14.36
CA ARG A 38 12.84 23.37 15.19
C ARG A 38 14.06 23.55 14.29
N GLY A 39 15.02 24.36 14.72
CA GLY A 39 16.23 24.64 13.94
C GLY A 39 15.94 25.51 12.72
N VAL A 40 16.85 25.48 11.74
CA VAL A 40 16.74 26.33 10.55
C VAL A 40 16.05 25.57 9.43
N GLY A 41 15.08 26.22 8.78
CA GLY A 41 14.44 25.71 7.59
C GLY A 41 13.69 26.79 6.83
N PHE A 42 13.48 26.58 5.53
CA PHE A 42 12.87 27.54 4.63
C PHE A 42 11.83 26.88 3.72
N ALA A 43 10.76 27.60 3.39
CA ALA A 43 9.91 27.37 2.24
C ALA A 43 10.22 28.41 1.17
N GLN A 44 10.37 28.00 -0.09
CA GLN A 44 10.66 28.90 -1.19
C GLN A 44 9.74 28.61 -2.37
N THR A 45 8.90 29.59 -2.70
CA THR A 45 8.09 29.55 -3.92
C THR A 45 8.97 29.93 -5.12
N PRO A 46 8.81 29.29 -6.30
CA PRO A 46 9.57 29.64 -7.49
C PRO A 46 9.48 31.14 -7.81
N GLY A 47 10.64 31.78 -8.02
CA GLY A 47 10.74 33.23 -8.29
C GLY A 47 10.56 34.14 -7.08
N GLN A 48 10.36 33.59 -5.87
CA GLN A 48 10.24 34.37 -4.63
C GLN A 48 11.42 34.10 -3.67
N GLY A 49 11.63 35.02 -2.73
CA GLY A 49 12.61 34.85 -1.66
C GLY A 49 12.22 33.75 -0.66
N PRO A 50 13.19 33.16 0.06
CA PRO A 50 12.92 32.14 1.05
C PRO A 50 12.15 32.70 2.25
N ARG A 51 11.21 31.90 2.77
CA ARG A 51 10.38 32.18 3.95
C ARG A 51 10.76 31.20 5.06
N THR A 52 11.12 31.67 6.25
CA THR A 52 11.48 30.77 7.37
C THR A 52 10.32 29.84 7.70
N LEU A 53 10.59 28.54 7.87
CA LEU A 53 9.62 27.55 8.35
C LEU A 53 9.28 27.82 9.81
N GLY A 54 8.42 28.81 10.06
CA GLY A 54 7.85 29.11 11.38
C GLY A 54 6.46 28.50 11.52
N LYS A 55 6.04 28.23 12.76
CA LYS A 55 4.65 27.82 13.05
C LYS A 55 3.65 28.80 12.42
N GLY A 56 2.64 28.26 11.75
CA GLY A 56 1.61 29.03 11.06
C GLY A 56 1.99 29.50 9.65
N LEU A 57 3.22 29.25 9.19
CA LEU A 57 3.60 29.54 7.81
C LEU A 57 2.71 28.73 6.86
N GLU A 58 2.03 29.43 5.96
CA GLU A 58 1.25 28.84 4.88
C GLU A 58 2.16 28.28 3.78
N LEU A 59 1.86 27.05 3.39
CA LEU A 59 2.51 26.34 2.29
C LEU A 59 1.62 26.37 1.05
N ARG A 60 2.26 26.48 -0.11
CA ARG A 60 1.63 26.62 -1.41
C ARG A 60 2.13 25.54 -2.35
N GLU A 61 1.31 25.20 -3.34
CA GLU A 61 1.79 24.45 -4.49
C GLU A 61 3.02 25.15 -5.12
N GLY A 62 4.00 24.36 -5.53
CA GLY A 62 5.31 24.79 -6.03
C GLY A 62 6.36 25.03 -4.95
N ASP A 63 6.01 25.10 -3.66
CA ASP A 63 6.99 25.39 -2.61
C ASP A 63 8.07 24.31 -2.49
N ARG A 64 9.33 24.76 -2.49
CA ARG A 64 10.49 23.96 -2.06
C ARG A 64 10.71 24.15 -0.56
N LEU A 65 10.67 23.07 0.19
CA LEU A 65 10.92 23.04 1.63
C LEU A 65 12.32 22.50 1.90
N THR A 66 13.09 23.18 2.74
CA THR A 66 14.46 22.77 3.10
C THR A 66 14.65 22.86 4.61
N THR A 67 15.25 21.82 5.19
CA THR A 67 15.68 21.79 6.60
C THR A 67 17.19 21.64 6.68
N SER A 68 17.82 22.39 7.58
CA SER A 68 19.25 22.31 7.85
C SER A 68 19.61 21.07 8.67
N ASP A 69 20.90 20.94 9.00
CA ASP A 69 21.32 20.05 10.07
C ASP A 69 20.65 20.45 11.40
N GLY A 70 20.18 19.46 12.16
CA GLY A 70 19.31 19.64 13.33
C GLY A 70 17.94 20.27 13.07
N GLY A 71 17.62 20.66 11.83
CA GLY A 71 16.37 21.29 11.45
C GLY A 71 15.24 20.27 11.25
N SER A 72 14.04 20.52 11.75
CA SER A 72 12.87 19.68 11.46
C SER A 72 11.59 20.51 11.46
N ALA A 73 10.58 20.04 10.75
CA ALA A 73 9.28 20.70 10.70
C ALA A 73 8.16 19.68 10.61
N VAL A 74 7.07 19.92 11.35
CA VAL A 74 5.80 19.20 11.19
C VAL A 74 4.87 20.07 10.35
N ILE A 75 4.38 19.49 9.27
CA ILE A 75 3.50 20.12 8.28
C ILE A 75 2.15 19.44 8.36
N LYS A 76 1.08 20.23 8.24
CA LYS A 76 -0.28 19.74 8.05
C LYS A 76 -0.84 20.27 6.75
N LEU A 77 -1.25 19.37 5.86
CA LEU A 77 -1.95 19.70 4.63
C LEU A 77 -3.47 19.76 4.87
N GLN A 78 -4.19 20.38 3.93
CA GLN A 78 -5.64 20.58 4.05
C GLN A 78 -6.45 19.28 4.05
N ASP A 79 -5.94 18.21 3.44
CA ASP A 79 -6.61 16.90 3.39
C ASP A 79 -6.46 16.11 4.70
N GLY A 80 -5.76 16.68 5.68
CA GLY A 80 -5.44 16.07 6.97
C GLY A 80 -4.10 15.34 7.01
N THR A 81 -3.35 15.27 5.91
CA THR A 81 -1.99 14.69 5.90
C THR A 81 -1.10 15.46 6.86
N ARG A 82 -0.41 14.74 7.73
CA ARG A 82 0.61 15.27 8.64
C ARG A 82 1.96 14.69 8.27
N MET A 83 2.99 15.52 8.18
CA MET A 83 4.32 15.09 7.77
C MET A 83 5.41 15.75 8.62
N THR A 84 6.31 14.96 9.18
CA THR A 84 7.54 15.43 9.79
C THR A 84 8.67 15.38 8.77
N VAL A 85 9.19 16.54 8.39
CA VAL A 85 10.38 16.70 7.55
C VAL A 85 11.62 16.54 8.42
N ARG A 86 12.49 15.59 8.08
CA ARG A 86 13.70 15.26 8.84
C ARG A 86 14.80 16.32 8.65
N PRO A 87 15.84 16.35 9.50
CA PRO A 87 17.05 17.11 9.22
C PRO A 87 17.66 16.82 7.87
N ASN A 88 18.34 17.81 7.31
CA ASN A 88 19.05 17.71 6.03
C ASN A 88 18.16 17.26 4.86
N SER A 89 16.91 17.74 4.82
CA SER A 89 15.94 17.35 3.80
C SER A 89 15.58 18.47 2.84
N GLU A 90 15.24 18.06 1.63
CA GLU A 90 14.68 18.94 0.60
C GLU A 90 13.51 18.25 -0.09
N LEU A 91 12.36 18.92 -0.06
CA LEU A 91 11.09 18.46 -0.61
C LEU A 91 10.52 19.54 -1.52
N VAL A 92 9.78 19.15 -2.56
CA VAL A 92 9.02 20.09 -3.39
C VAL A 92 7.57 19.64 -3.43
N LEU A 93 6.65 20.51 -3.06
CA LEU A 93 5.21 20.26 -3.19
C LEU A 93 4.79 20.61 -4.62
N GLN A 94 4.90 19.67 -5.55
CA GLN A 94 4.72 19.94 -6.98
C GLN A 94 3.27 20.19 -7.36
N GLU A 95 2.34 19.39 -6.83
CA GLU A 95 0.92 19.49 -7.11
C GLU A 95 0.13 19.22 -5.83
N TYR A 96 -0.86 20.07 -5.55
CA TYR A 96 -1.78 19.83 -4.45
C TYR A 96 -3.17 20.36 -4.77
N ARG A 97 -4.10 19.44 -5.01
CA ARG A 97 -5.52 19.74 -5.17
C ARG A 97 -6.34 18.88 -4.22
N PHE A 98 -7.07 19.54 -3.33
CA PHE A 98 -8.05 18.91 -2.46
C PHE A 98 -9.42 19.58 -2.59
N LYS A 99 -10.41 18.76 -2.96
CA LYS A 99 -11.82 19.11 -3.06
C LYS A 99 -12.64 17.96 -2.46
N GLU A 100 -13.22 18.21 -1.29
CA GLU A 100 -14.04 17.21 -0.59
C GLU A 100 -15.27 16.78 -1.42
N SER A 101 -15.85 17.71 -2.18
CA SER A 101 -17.00 17.44 -3.05
C SER A 101 -16.67 16.71 -4.35
N ALA A 102 -15.39 16.59 -4.71
CA ALA A 102 -14.95 15.96 -5.95
C ALA A 102 -13.68 15.12 -5.73
N PRO A 103 -13.75 14.01 -4.97
CA PRO A 103 -12.57 13.21 -4.63
C PRO A 103 -11.77 12.71 -5.84
N GLN A 104 -12.45 12.46 -6.96
CA GLN A 104 -11.84 12.04 -8.22
C GLN A 104 -10.92 13.09 -8.86
N ASP A 105 -11.09 14.37 -8.50
CA ASP A 105 -10.27 15.48 -9.01
C ASP A 105 -9.07 15.76 -8.10
N ASN A 106 -8.93 15.05 -6.98
CA ASN A 106 -7.87 15.30 -6.01
C ASN A 106 -6.53 14.78 -6.53
N SER A 107 -5.47 15.52 -6.21
CA SER A 107 -4.09 15.17 -6.54
C SER A 107 -3.14 15.65 -5.45
N PHE A 108 -2.13 14.83 -5.17
CA PHE A 108 -1.02 15.16 -4.28
C PHE A 108 0.26 14.58 -4.88
N LEU A 109 1.10 15.46 -5.40
CA LEU A 109 2.41 15.11 -5.94
C LEU A 109 3.49 15.87 -5.18
N MET A 110 4.38 15.12 -4.53
CA MET A 110 5.55 15.67 -3.86
C MET A 110 6.82 15.09 -4.48
N GLN A 111 7.89 15.86 -4.54
CA GLN A 111 9.22 15.37 -4.87
C GLN A 111 10.09 15.36 -3.62
N LEU A 112 10.70 14.23 -3.31
CA LEU A 112 11.77 14.12 -2.32
C LEU A 112 13.10 14.17 -3.05
N VAL A 113 13.85 15.26 -2.86
CA VAL A 113 15.13 15.50 -3.54
C VAL A 113 16.28 14.90 -2.74
N ARG A 114 16.28 15.07 -1.42
CA ARG A 114 17.23 14.47 -0.47
C ARG A 114 16.66 14.46 0.94
N GLY A 115 17.30 13.74 1.85
CA GLY A 115 16.84 13.66 3.23
C GLY A 115 15.69 12.66 3.37
N GLY A 116 14.71 12.97 4.21
CA GLY A 116 13.53 12.14 4.35
C GLY A 116 12.41 12.79 5.14
N PHE A 117 11.31 12.06 5.26
CA PHE A 117 10.15 12.47 6.03
C PHE A 117 9.42 11.24 6.57
N ARG A 118 8.61 11.46 7.60
CA ARG A 118 7.55 10.55 8.01
C ARG A 118 6.21 11.21 7.78
N ALA A 119 5.24 10.48 7.24
CA ALA A 119 3.91 11.02 6.96
C ALA A 119 2.80 10.07 7.43
N VAL A 120 1.78 10.66 8.04
CA VAL A 120 0.47 10.03 8.26
C VAL A 120 -0.49 10.67 7.27
N THR A 121 -0.95 9.88 6.30
CA THR A 121 -1.70 10.42 5.16
C THR A 121 -3.17 10.71 5.44
N GLY A 122 -3.64 11.76 4.79
CA GLY A 122 -5.00 12.28 4.88
C GLY A 122 -5.97 11.63 3.89
N THR A 123 -7.01 12.37 3.57
CA THR A 123 -8.16 11.87 2.82
C THR A 123 -7.81 11.52 1.38
N ILE A 124 -6.93 12.29 0.70
CA ILE A 124 -6.59 12.06 -0.71
C ILE A 124 -6.06 10.64 -0.92
N ALA A 125 -5.11 10.23 -0.08
CA ALA A 125 -4.49 8.90 -0.15
C ALA A 125 -5.46 7.76 0.20
N LYS A 126 -6.56 8.04 0.90
CA LYS A 126 -7.56 7.05 1.33
C LYS A 126 -8.71 6.90 0.33
N SER A 127 -9.17 8.02 -0.25
CA SER A 127 -10.34 8.05 -1.13
C SER A 127 -10.02 7.86 -2.61
N SER A 128 -8.81 8.24 -3.02
CA SER A 128 -8.47 8.41 -4.44
C SER A 128 -7.23 7.57 -4.79
N PRO A 129 -7.42 6.29 -5.17
CA PRO A 129 -6.32 5.44 -5.56
C PRO A 129 -5.49 6.12 -6.66
N ASN A 130 -4.17 6.18 -6.48
CA ASN A 130 -3.19 6.80 -7.38
C ASN A 130 -3.11 8.34 -7.35
N ALA A 131 -3.91 9.04 -6.54
CA ALA A 131 -3.85 10.50 -6.44
C ALA A 131 -2.65 11.01 -5.64
N ALA A 132 -2.18 10.23 -4.66
CA ALA A 132 -1.08 10.59 -3.77
C ALA A 132 0.22 9.88 -4.20
N LYS A 133 1.23 10.66 -4.58
CA LYS A 133 2.54 10.15 -5.03
C LYS A 133 3.69 10.97 -4.46
N VAL A 134 4.81 10.29 -4.20
CA VAL A 134 6.11 10.94 -3.93
C VAL A 134 7.12 10.48 -4.96
N GLN A 135 7.68 11.42 -5.72
CA GLN A 135 8.74 11.16 -6.67
C GLN A 135 10.10 11.33 -6.03
N THR A 136 11.03 10.44 -6.39
CA THR A 136 12.46 10.56 -6.10
C THR A 136 13.24 10.42 -7.41
N ASN A 137 14.56 10.51 -7.34
CA ASN A 137 15.41 10.29 -8.51
C ASN A 137 15.40 8.82 -8.99
N THR A 138 15.04 7.86 -8.12
CA THR A 138 15.15 6.42 -8.42
C THR A 138 13.81 5.71 -8.49
N ALA A 139 12.75 6.27 -7.88
CA ALA A 139 11.44 5.63 -7.83
C ALA A 139 10.30 6.64 -7.63
N THR A 140 9.09 6.18 -7.93
CA THR A 140 7.84 6.81 -7.50
C THR A 140 7.18 5.97 -6.42
N ILE A 141 6.88 6.59 -5.29
CA ILE A 141 6.12 6.02 -4.18
C ILE A 141 4.63 6.33 -4.43
N GLY A 142 3.86 5.32 -4.80
CA GLY A 142 2.40 5.36 -4.82
C GLY A 142 1.84 5.12 -3.43
N ILE A 143 1.05 6.06 -2.91
CA ILE A 143 0.56 6.04 -1.54
C ILE A 143 -0.91 5.62 -1.49
N ARG A 144 -1.24 4.63 -0.66
CA ARG A 144 -2.63 4.18 -0.42
C ARG A 144 -2.89 4.05 1.09
N GLY A 145 -3.36 5.14 1.70
CA GLY A 145 -3.76 5.24 3.10
C GLY A 145 -2.75 4.68 4.09
N THR A 146 -1.64 5.38 4.31
CA THR A 146 -0.47 4.85 5.03
C THR A 146 0.09 5.82 6.08
N ASP A 147 0.68 5.25 7.15
CA ASP A 147 1.71 5.86 8.00
C ASP A 147 3.05 5.27 7.56
N PHE A 148 3.95 6.11 7.06
CA PHE A 148 5.19 5.64 6.46
C PHE A 148 6.34 6.64 6.60
N ASP A 149 7.54 6.10 6.52
CA ASP A 149 8.78 6.84 6.40
C ASP A 149 9.33 6.66 4.98
N ALA A 150 9.87 7.74 4.41
CA ALA A 150 10.67 7.69 3.20
C ALA A 150 11.98 8.45 3.43
N ARG A 151 13.11 7.81 3.10
CA ARG A 151 14.45 8.34 3.32
C ARG A 151 15.32 8.06 2.11
N ILE A 152 15.85 9.10 1.47
CA ILE A 152 16.97 8.96 0.53
C ILE A 152 18.24 8.91 1.38
N CYS A 153 18.91 7.77 1.31
CA CYS A 153 20.13 7.48 2.03
C CYS A 153 21.36 7.65 1.13
N THR A 154 22.34 8.35 1.70
CA THR A 154 23.73 8.31 1.26
C THR A 154 24.55 7.68 2.39
N ARG A 155 25.82 8.05 2.55
CA ARG A 155 26.67 7.60 3.67
C ARG A 155 26.17 8.06 5.05
N ASP A 156 25.27 9.03 5.10
CA ASP A 156 24.68 9.57 6.33
C ASP A 156 23.83 8.53 7.09
N CYS A 157 23.06 7.69 6.38
CA CYS A 157 22.24 6.67 7.02
C CYS A 157 23.07 5.61 7.77
N ALA A 158 24.23 5.21 7.21
CA ALA A 158 25.14 4.29 7.88
C ALA A 158 25.69 4.87 9.19
N ALA A 159 26.03 6.17 9.19
CA ALA A 159 26.52 6.88 10.36
C ALA A 159 25.43 7.09 11.42
N GLU A 160 24.17 7.23 11.02
CA GLU A 160 23.03 7.27 11.93
C GLU A 160 22.76 5.89 12.55
N ALA A 161 22.73 4.83 11.73
CA ALA A 161 22.50 3.45 12.17
C ALA A 161 23.58 2.95 13.14
N SER A 162 24.84 3.35 12.97
CA SER A 162 25.95 2.94 13.85
C SER A 162 25.86 3.49 15.28
N ARG A 163 25.08 4.56 15.48
CA ARG A 163 24.81 5.14 16.81
C ARG A 163 23.72 4.38 17.58
N VAL A 164 22.99 3.50 16.90
CA VAL A 164 21.91 2.70 17.50
C VAL A 164 22.47 1.40 18.06
N THR A 165 22.45 1.31 19.40
CA THR A 165 22.94 0.15 20.16
C THR A 165 21.99 -1.04 20.11
N GLU A 166 20.71 -0.79 19.91
CA GLU A 166 19.68 -1.81 19.80
C GLU A 166 19.87 -2.69 18.56
N SER A 167 19.39 -3.93 18.65
CA SER A 167 19.26 -4.81 17.51
C SER A 167 18.13 -4.34 16.59
N ALA A 168 18.35 -4.44 15.29
CA ALA A 168 17.32 -4.17 14.30
C ALA A 168 16.22 -5.23 14.40
N ARG A 169 14.96 -4.81 14.27
CA ARG A 169 13.83 -5.75 14.22
C ARG A 169 13.79 -6.48 12.87
N PRO A 170 13.40 -7.77 12.84
CA PRO A 170 13.19 -8.47 11.58
C PRO A 170 12.13 -7.79 10.71
N ASN A 171 12.39 -7.66 9.42
CA ASN A 171 11.44 -7.17 8.42
C ASN A 171 10.60 -8.35 7.89
N ALA A 172 9.80 -8.93 8.78
CA ALA A 172 8.99 -10.09 8.43
C ALA A 172 7.74 -9.67 7.64
N VAL A 173 7.55 -10.24 6.45
CA VAL A 173 6.32 -10.04 5.67
C VAL A 173 5.15 -10.74 6.36
N ALA A 174 4.36 -9.96 7.10
CA ALA A 174 3.23 -10.49 7.87
C ALA A 174 2.03 -10.93 7.01
N ALA A 175 1.96 -10.46 5.76
CA ALA A 175 0.90 -10.82 4.83
C ALA A 175 0.90 -12.34 4.55
N SER A 176 -0.27 -12.97 4.58
CA SER A 176 -0.49 -14.34 4.10
C SER A 176 -0.43 -14.40 2.59
N ALA A 177 -1.05 -13.42 1.94
CA ALA A 177 -1.17 -13.31 0.50
C ALA A 177 -1.09 -11.85 0.02
N LYS A 178 -0.83 -11.69 -1.27
CA LYS A 178 -1.01 -10.42 -1.99
C LYS A 178 -1.95 -10.64 -3.17
N ILE A 179 -2.77 -9.64 -3.47
CA ILE A 179 -3.61 -9.63 -4.69
C ILE A 179 -2.68 -9.40 -5.88
N VAL A 180 -2.61 -10.31 -6.84
CA VAL A 180 -1.73 -10.17 -8.02
C VAL A 180 -2.48 -9.68 -9.26
N GLU A 181 -3.78 -9.95 -9.33
CA GLU A 181 -4.66 -9.44 -10.38
C GLU A 181 -6.02 -9.08 -9.77
N VAL A 182 -6.60 -7.99 -10.22
CA VAL A 182 -7.95 -7.57 -9.81
C VAL A 182 -8.66 -6.86 -10.94
N THR A 183 -9.89 -7.27 -11.19
CA THR A 183 -10.86 -6.57 -12.02
C THR A 183 -12.07 -6.30 -11.13
N GLY A 184 -12.44 -5.04 -10.93
CA GLY A 184 -13.52 -4.65 -10.01
C GLY A 184 -13.02 -4.23 -8.63
N GLU A 185 -13.88 -4.35 -7.61
CA GLU A 185 -13.60 -3.85 -6.26
C GLU A 185 -13.49 -4.97 -5.23
N VAL A 186 -12.32 -5.05 -4.61
CA VAL A 186 -12.00 -6.00 -3.53
C VAL A 186 -11.81 -5.23 -2.23
N ASN A 187 -12.39 -5.75 -1.17
CA ASN A 187 -12.16 -5.26 0.19
C ASN A 187 -11.62 -6.40 1.07
N ALA A 188 -10.85 -6.07 2.08
CA ALA A 188 -10.51 -6.96 3.17
C ALA A 188 -11.08 -6.41 4.48
N VAL A 189 -11.71 -7.28 5.26
CA VAL A 189 -12.29 -6.99 6.57
C VAL A 189 -11.49 -7.74 7.61
N ASP A 190 -10.86 -7.03 8.52
CA ASP A 190 -10.08 -7.64 9.59
C ASP A 190 -10.98 -8.23 10.71
N PRO A 191 -10.43 -8.98 11.68
CA PRO A 191 -11.20 -9.53 12.79
C PRO A 191 -11.87 -8.48 13.69
N ALA A 192 -11.42 -7.22 13.68
CA ALA A 192 -12.03 -6.10 14.39
C ALA A 192 -13.18 -5.44 13.60
N GLY A 193 -13.45 -5.91 12.38
CA GLY A 193 -14.46 -5.37 11.48
C GLY A 193 -13.99 -4.15 10.68
N GLN A 194 -12.70 -3.80 10.75
CA GLN A 194 -12.15 -2.72 9.94
C GLN A 194 -12.08 -3.17 8.47
N ARG A 195 -12.81 -2.44 7.62
CA ARG A 195 -12.89 -2.69 6.19
C ARG A 195 -11.93 -1.77 5.44
N ARG A 196 -11.10 -2.34 4.56
CA ARG A 196 -10.17 -1.60 3.70
C ARG A 196 -10.24 -2.09 2.26
N ARG A 197 -10.14 -1.16 1.31
CA ARG A 197 -10.02 -1.49 -0.11
C ARG A 197 -8.66 -2.13 -0.38
N VAL A 198 -8.64 -3.20 -1.17
CA VAL A 198 -7.42 -3.90 -1.60
C VAL A 198 -7.32 -3.82 -3.12
N VAL A 199 -6.13 -3.49 -3.60
CA VAL A 199 -5.80 -3.39 -5.03
C VAL A 199 -4.71 -4.39 -5.39
N ALA A 200 -4.30 -4.44 -6.66
CA ALA A 200 -3.11 -5.21 -7.05
C ALA A 200 -1.89 -4.83 -6.18
N GLY A 201 -1.16 -5.84 -5.72
CA GLY A 201 -0.09 -5.77 -4.73
C GLY A 201 -0.53 -5.64 -3.27
N GLY A 202 -1.80 -5.34 -3.02
CA GLY A 202 -2.36 -5.17 -1.69
C GLY A 202 -2.29 -6.45 -0.85
N SER A 203 -2.02 -6.29 0.45
CA SER A 203 -1.76 -7.41 1.37
C SER A 203 -3.02 -7.90 2.06
N ILE A 204 -3.14 -9.23 2.14
CA ILE A 204 -4.13 -9.97 2.93
C ILE A 204 -3.39 -10.64 4.09
N TYR A 205 -3.91 -10.45 5.30
CA TYR A 205 -3.34 -10.92 6.55
C TYR A 205 -4.13 -12.10 7.13
N PRO A 206 -3.53 -12.89 8.03
CA PRO A 206 -4.27 -13.90 8.76
C PRO A 206 -5.46 -13.29 9.50
N GLY A 207 -6.62 -13.94 9.41
CA GLY A 207 -7.89 -13.49 9.98
C GLY A 207 -8.73 -12.61 9.05
N ASP A 208 -8.17 -12.07 7.97
CA ASP A 208 -8.93 -11.25 7.03
C ASP A 208 -10.03 -12.05 6.32
N THR A 209 -11.18 -11.39 6.12
CA THR A 209 -12.21 -11.79 5.15
C THR A 209 -12.10 -10.92 3.91
N VAL A 210 -11.76 -11.53 2.78
CA VAL A 210 -11.72 -10.90 1.47
C VAL A 210 -13.13 -10.93 0.86
N GLU A 211 -13.60 -9.76 0.44
CA GLU A 211 -14.90 -9.53 -0.16
C GLU A 211 -14.74 -9.00 -1.58
N THR A 212 -15.31 -9.71 -2.57
CA THR A 212 -15.39 -9.23 -3.96
C THR A 212 -16.78 -8.68 -4.25
N SER A 213 -16.84 -7.56 -4.96
CA SER A 213 -18.11 -6.94 -5.36
C SER A 213 -18.75 -7.68 -6.55
N PRO A 214 -19.95 -7.28 -7.04
CA PRO A 214 -20.44 -7.77 -8.33
C PRO A 214 -19.46 -7.48 -9.46
N ASN A 215 -19.43 -8.35 -10.49
CA ASN A 215 -18.53 -8.22 -11.65
C ASN A 215 -17.06 -8.09 -11.25
N THR A 216 -16.65 -8.78 -10.19
CA THR A 216 -15.29 -8.67 -9.63
C THR A 216 -14.59 -10.01 -9.68
N GLN A 217 -13.36 -10.01 -10.17
CA GLN A 217 -12.46 -11.15 -10.09
C GLN A 217 -11.17 -10.71 -9.42
N ALA A 218 -10.64 -11.55 -8.53
CA ALA A 218 -9.36 -11.30 -7.88
C ALA A 218 -8.51 -12.57 -7.86
N VAL A 219 -7.20 -12.45 -8.06
CA VAL A 219 -6.25 -13.54 -7.87
C VAL A 219 -5.35 -13.20 -6.70
N MET A 220 -5.26 -14.11 -5.75
CA MET A 220 -4.41 -14.02 -4.57
C MET A 220 -3.25 -14.99 -4.71
N ALA A 221 -2.02 -14.51 -4.49
CA ALA A 221 -0.84 -15.34 -4.36
C ALA A 221 -0.41 -15.37 -2.89
N PHE A 222 -0.26 -16.57 -2.33
CA PHE A 222 0.16 -16.78 -0.95
C PHE A 222 1.67 -16.96 -0.87
N ARG A 223 2.25 -16.71 0.32
CA ARG A 223 3.69 -16.88 0.54
C ARG A 223 4.17 -18.31 0.27
N ASP A 224 3.31 -19.31 0.43
CA ASP A 224 3.63 -20.71 0.22
C ASP A 224 3.47 -21.16 -1.24
N GLU A 225 3.31 -20.22 -2.19
CA GLU A 225 3.06 -20.48 -3.61
C GLU A 225 1.64 -21.01 -3.93
N SER A 226 0.74 -21.06 -2.95
CA SER A 226 -0.68 -21.27 -3.26
C SER A 226 -1.25 -20.08 -4.03
N LYS A 227 -2.17 -20.35 -4.95
CA LYS A 227 -2.89 -19.32 -5.71
C LYS A 227 -4.39 -19.57 -5.62
N ILE A 228 -5.15 -18.50 -5.38
CA ILE A 228 -6.62 -18.56 -5.28
C ILE A 228 -7.23 -17.47 -6.15
N THR A 229 -8.04 -17.88 -7.13
CA THR A 229 -8.90 -16.96 -7.89
C THR A 229 -10.25 -16.89 -7.20
N LEU A 230 -10.71 -15.69 -6.85
CA LEU A 230 -12.05 -15.42 -6.32
C LEU A 230 -12.94 -14.88 -7.45
N GLY A 231 -14.18 -15.38 -7.50
CA GLY A 231 -15.23 -14.86 -8.38
C GLY A 231 -16.01 -13.71 -7.75
N SER A 232 -17.04 -13.24 -8.44
CA SER A 232 -17.90 -12.13 -7.98
C SER A 232 -18.65 -12.48 -6.70
N GLN A 233 -18.99 -11.47 -5.90
CA GLN A 233 -19.81 -11.62 -4.69
C GLN A 233 -19.32 -12.70 -3.71
N THR A 234 -18.00 -12.85 -3.63
CA THR A 234 -17.33 -13.87 -2.82
C THR A 234 -16.95 -13.31 -1.46
N ARG A 235 -17.14 -14.10 -0.40
CA ARG A 235 -16.61 -13.87 0.94
C ARG A 235 -15.68 -15.02 1.29
N PHE A 236 -14.39 -14.75 1.30
CA PHE A 236 -13.33 -15.74 1.51
C PHE A 236 -12.48 -15.32 2.71
N ARG A 237 -12.40 -16.17 3.73
CA ARG A 237 -11.65 -15.88 4.96
C ARG A 237 -10.35 -16.66 5.00
N VAL A 238 -9.26 -15.98 5.34
CA VAL A 238 -7.98 -16.61 5.68
C VAL A 238 -7.99 -16.91 7.18
N ASP A 239 -8.45 -18.10 7.58
CA ASP A 239 -8.61 -18.43 9.01
C ASP A 239 -7.27 -18.47 9.75
N ASN A 240 -6.28 -19.14 9.15
CA ASN A 240 -4.96 -19.27 9.72
C ASN A 240 -3.94 -19.51 8.61
N PHE A 241 -2.85 -18.74 8.63
CA PHE A 241 -1.75 -18.94 7.73
C PHE A 241 -0.42 -18.78 8.46
N VAL A 242 0.35 -19.87 8.52
CA VAL A 242 1.70 -19.92 9.05
C VAL A 242 2.57 -20.57 7.99
N PHE A 243 3.66 -19.91 7.63
CA PHE A 243 4.58 -20.45 6.62
C PHE A 243 5.99 -19.97 6.90
N ASP A 244 6.90 -20.93 7.03
CA ASP A 244 8.34 -20.72 6.97
C ASP A 244 8.88 -21.56 5.81
N GLN A 245 9.64 -20.94 4.91
CA GLN A 245 10.10 -21.60 3.69
C GLN A 245 11.09 -22.75 3.99
N LYS A 246 11.87 -22.65 5.07
CA LYS A 246 12.84 -23.68 5.46
C LYS A 246 12.15 -24.87 6.14
N ASN A 247 10.99 -24.64 6.76
CA ASN A 247 10.22 -25.62 7.52
C ASN A 247 8.77 -25.71 7.03
N ALA A 248 8.56 -25.83 5.71
CA ALA A 248 7.23 -25.80 5.10
C ALA A 248 6.24 -26.84 5.68
N GLY A 249 6.74 -27.98 6.16
CA GLY A 249 5.93 -29.04 6.79
C GLY A 249 5.36 -28.71 8.18
N GLU A 250 5.84 -27.63 8.82
CA GLU A 250 5.30 -27.08 10.06
C GLU A 250 4.31 -25.93 9.82
N GLY A 251 4.20 -25.49 8.56
CA GLY A 251 3.24 -24.46 8.17
C GLY A 251 1.79 -24.90 8.34
N ARG A 252 0.87 -23.96 8.24
CA ARG A 252 -0.58 -24.18 8.32
C ARG A 252 -1.28 -23.27 7.34
N PHE A 253 -2.25 -23.78 6.59
CA PHE A 253 -3.04 -23.01 5.64
C PHE A 253 -4.52 -23.41 5.73
N LEU A 254 -5.27 -22.69 6.56
CA LEU A 254 -6.69 -22.89 6.75
C LEU A 254 -7.48 -21.70 6.21
N VAL A 255 -8.48 -22.00 5.40
CA VAL A 255 -9.33 -20.99 4.77
C VAL A 255 -10.79 -21.43 4.71
N SER A 256 -11.68 -20.45 4.62
CA SER A 256 -13.12 -20.67 4.56
C SER A 256 -13.73 -19.89 3.39
N LEU A 257 -14.47 -20.57 2.53
CA LEU A 257 -15.36 -19.93 1.57
C LEU A 257 -16.74 -19.80 2.21
N LEU A 258 -17.10 -18.58 2.60
CA LEU A 258 -18.35 -18.28 3.29
C LEU A 258 -19.51 -18.06 2.31
N ARG A 259 -19.20 -17.61 1.08
CA ARG A 259 -20.13 -17.38 -0.03
C ARG A 259 -19.34 -17.18 -1.32
N GLY A 260 -19.97 -17.51 -2.46
CA GLY A 260 -19.47 -17.19 -3.79
C GLY A 260 -18.63 -18.33 -4.34
N SER A 261 -17.51 -18.02 -4.97
CA SER A 261 -16.72 -19.05 -5.66
C SER A 261 -15.22 -18.79 -5.61
N ALA A 262 -14.45 -19.86 -5.50
CA ALA A 262 -13.01 -19.83 -5.57
C ALA A 262 -12.47 -20.97 -6.45
N ARG A 263 -11.42 -20.70 -7.22
CA ARG A 263 -10.54 -21.71 -7.78
C ARG A 263 -9.25 -21.70 -6.99
N ALA A 264 -8.82 -22.84 -6.49
CA ALA A 264 -7.64 -22.94 -5.62
C ALA A 264 -6.59 -23.86 -6.24
N LEU A 265 -5.33 -23.47 -6.11
CA LEU A 265 -4.16 -24.27 -6.39
C LEU A 265 -3.23 -24.23 -5.17
N THR A 266 -2.91 -25.39 -4.64
CA THR A 266 -2.20 -25.50 -3.35
C THR A 266 -0.69 -25.50 -3.52
N GLY A 267 0.01 -24.87 -2.58
CA GLY A 267 1.45 -24.64 -2.62
C GLY A 267 2.28 -25.61 -1.76
N LEU A 268 3.41 -25.09 -1.29
CA LEU A 268 4.48 -25.80 -0.59
C LEU A 268 4.05 -26.44 0.73
N ILE A 269 3.14 -25.82 1.50
CA ILE A 269 2.62 -26.43 2.74
C ILE A 269 1.90 -27.73 2.41
N GLY A 270 1.01 -27.69 1.41
CA GLY A 270 0.24 -28.85 0.98
C GLY A 270 1.11 -29.97 0.40
N LYS A 271 2.19 -29.60 -0.31
CA LYS A 271 3.19 -30.55 -0.81
C LYS A 271 4.00 -31.21 0.31
N ALA A 272 4.33 -30.45 1.36
CA ALA A 272 5.14 -30.95 2.48
C ALA A 272 4.31 -31.79 3.47
N ASN A 273 3.10 -31.33 3.82
CA ASN A 273 2.20 -32.03 4.74
C ASN A 273 0.74 -31.64 4.45
N THR A 274 0.03 -32.57 3.81
CA THR A 274 -1.36 -32.39 3.38
C THR A 274 -2.34 -32.08 4.50
N ARG A 275 -2.09 -32.59 5.72
CA ARG A 275 -2.95 -32.38 6.89
C ARG A 275 -2.95 -30.94 7.40
N ASN A 276 -1.98 -30.14 6.97
CA ASN A 276 -1.83 -28.76 7.40
C ASN A 276 -2.61 -27.78 6.52
N VAL A 277 -3.23 -28.26 5.45
CA VAL A 277 -4.02 -27.43 4.55
C VAL A 277 -5.47 -27.90 4.53
N GLY A 278 -6.39 -26.97 4.74
CA GLY A 278 -7.81 -27.25 4.82
C GLY A 278 -8.65 -26.11 4.31
N PHE A 279 -9.65 -26.44 3.52
CA PHE A 279 -10.67 -25.52 3.06
C PHE A 279 -11.99 -25.89 3.71
N SER A 280 -12.76 -24.90 4.13
CA SER A 280 -14.10 -25.13 4.65
C SER A 280 -15.14 -24.30 3.91
N THR A 281 -16.34 -24.84 3.89
CA THR A 281 -17.58 -24.17 3.47
C THR A 281 -18.64 -24.46 4.53
N PRO A 282 -19.78 -23.76 4.55
CA PRO A 282 -20.83 -24.03 5.52
C PRO A 282 -21.37 -25.47 5.50
N THR A 283 -21.18 -26.23 4.41
CA THR A 283 -21.65 -27.62 4.30
C THR A 283 -20.53 -28.66 4.31
N ALA A 284 -19.26 -28.28 4.18
CA ALA A 284 -18.19 -29.25 3.94
C ALA A 284 -16.81 -28.78 4.45
N THR A 285 -16.01 -29.74 4.90
CA THR A 285 -14.56 -29.60 5.07
C THR A 285 -13.85 -30.36 3.96
N ILE A 286 -12.79 -29.76 3.42
CA ILE A 286 -12.05 -30.24 2.27
C ILE A 286 -10.56 -30.30 2.64
N GLY A 287 -10.03 -31.51 2.73
CA GLY A 287 -8.59 -31.78 2.78
C GLY A 287 -8.00 -31.86 1.38
N ILE A 288 -6.75 -31.46 1.23
CA ILE A 288 -6.06 -31.44 -0.07
C ILE A 288 -4.93 -32.47 -0.14
N ARG A 289 -4.55 -32.86 -1.35
CA ARG A 289 -3.38 -33.70 -1.61
C ARG A 289 -2.69 -33.25 -2.90
N GLY A 290 -2.05 -32.07 -2.84
CA GLY A 290 -1.34 -31.47 -3.98
C GLY A 290 -2.28 -31.17 -5.15
N THR A 291 -3.21 -30.24 -4.94
CA THR A 291 -4.47 -30.22 -5.70
C THR A 291 -4.78 -28.85 -6.31
N GLY A 292 -5.37 -28.90 -7.49
CA GLY A 292 -6.15 -27.82 -8.09
C GLY A 292 -7.62 -28.19 -8.11
N PHE A 293 -8.48 -27.36 -7.51
CA PHE A 293 -9.92 -27.60 -7.49
C PHE A 293 -10.71 -26.29 -7.53
N ASP A 294 -11.96 -26.41 -7.97
CA ASP A 294 -12.96 -25.37 -8.01
C ASP A 294 -13.96 -25.62 -6.88
N VAL A 295 -14.36 -24.56 -6.18
CA VAL A 295 -15.36 -24.61 -5.10
C VAL A 295 -16.30 -23.42 -5.20
N SER A 296 -17.60 -23.65 -5.08
CA SER A 296 -18.59 -22.59 -4.91
C SER A 296 -19.54 -22.93 -3.77
N PHE A 297 -20.02 -21.90 -3.09
CA PHE A 297 -21.06 -22.02 -2.07
C PHE A 297 -22.15 -20.98 -2.30
N ASP A 298 -23.37 -21.48 -2.37
CA ASP A 298 -24.61 -20.71 -2.52
C ASP A 298 -25.51 -21.02 -1.32
N GLU A 299 -25.99 -19.98 -0.64
CA GLU A 299 -26.75 -20.09 0.62
C GLU A 299 -28.09 -20.82 0.46
N LEU A 300 -28.59 -20.99 -0.77
CA LEU A 300 -29.84 -21.68 -1.07
C LEU A 300 -29.62 -23.10 -1.58
N ARG A 301 -28.46 -23.38 -2.17
CA ARG A 301 -28.16 -24.67 -2.82
C ARG A 301 -27.18 -25.53 -2.04
N GLY A 302 -26.12 -24.96 -1.47
CA GLY A 302 -25.02 -25.69 -0.84
C GLY A 302 -23.70 -25.53 -1.59
N THR A 303 -22.78 -26.47 -1.39
CA THR A 303 -21.42 -26.41 -1.94
C THR A 303 -21.29 -27.26 -3.19
N GLN A 304 -20.66 -26.73 -4.25
CA GLN A 304 -20.23 -27.51 -5.41
C GLN A 304 -18.70 -27.58 -5.44
N LEU A 305 -18.16 -28.76 -5.75
CA LEU A 305 -16.74 -29.03 -5.86
C LEU A 305 -16.41 -29.70 -7.19
N TRP A 306 -15.29 -29.32 -7.78
CA TRP A 306 -14.74 -29.99 -8.95
C TRP A 306 -13.21 -30.03 -8.89
N THR A 307 -12.64 -31.23 -8.95
CA THR A 307 -11.19 -31.41 -8.92
C THR A 307 -10.64 -31.46 -10.34
N TRP A 308 -9.66 -30.62 -10.66
CA TRP A 308 -9.01 -30.61 -11.97
C TRP A 308 -7.53 -31.02 -11.94
N LEU A 309 -6.91 -31.06 -10.75
CA LEU A 309 -5.56 -31.56 -10.56
C LEU A 309 -5.45 -32.30 -9.22
N GLY A 310 -4.82 -33.47 -9.19
CA GLY A 310 -4.60 -34.21 -7.94
C GLY A 310 -5.88 -34.82 -7.38
N SER A 311 -6.03 -34.79 -6.05
CA SER A 311 -7.21 -35.31 -5.35
C SER A 311 -7.59 -34.50 -4.12
N ILE A 312 -8.87 -34.48 -3.75
CA ILE A 312 -9.34 -33.90 -2.49
C ILE A 312 -10.11 -34.92 -1.67
N GLU A 313 -10.10 -34.71 -0.36
CA GLU A 313 -10.87 -35.47 0.61
C GLU A 313 -11.97 -34.57 1.17
N VAL A 314 -13.23 -34.98 1.06
CA VAL A 314 -14.39 -34.16 1.41
C VAL A 314 -15.19 -34.85 2.51
N ALA A 315 -15.54 -34.09 3.53
CA ALA A 315 -16.42 -34.51 4.62
C ALA A 315 -17.58 -33.52 4.80
N GLN A 316 -18.80 -34.03 4.92
CA GLN A 316 -20.01 -33.27 5.25
C GLN A 316 -20.55 -33.75 6.60
N GLY A 317 -20.25 -33.02 7.68
CA GLY A 317 -20.65 -33.40 9.03
C GLY A 317 -20.09 -34.77 9.43
N LEU A 318 -20.96 -35.74 9.71
CA LEU A 318 -20.60 -37.10 10.13
C LEU A 318 -20.59 -38.13 8.98
N THR A 319 -20.74 -37.68 7.72
CA THR A 319 -20.69 -38.61 6.57
C THR A 319 -19.31 -39.23 6.42
N ALA A 320 -19.24 -40.41 5.80
CA ALA A 320 -17.97 -41.00 5.40
C ALA A 320 -17.16 -40.05 4.51
N LEU A 321 -15.84 -40.08 4.67
CA LEU A 321 -14.91 -39.32 3.85
C LEU A 321 -15.03 -39.73 2.39
N GLN A 322 -15.22 -38.77 1.50
CA GLN A 322 -15.27 -38.99 0.06
C GLN A 322 -13.99 -38.49 -0.59
N VAL A 323 -13.39 -39.27 -1.47
CA VAL A 323 -12.18 -38.88 -2.20
C VAL A 323 -12.56 -38.57 -3.64
N LEU A 324 -12.26 -37.35 -4.10
CA LEU A 324 -12.48 -36.92 -5.48
C LEU A 324 -11.15 -36.78 -6.20
N GLN A 325 -10.98 -37.55 -7.27
CA GLN A 325 -9.85 -37.46 -8.19
C GLN A 325 -10.08 -36.37 -9.24
N ALA A 326 -9.03 -36.00 -9.97
CA ALA A 326 -9.15 -35.11 -11.12
C ALA A 326 -10.23 -35.60 -12.12
N GLY A 327 -11.08 -34.68 -12.57
CA GLY A 327 -12.23 -34.97 -13.42
C GLY A 327 -13.49 -35.40 -12.67
N GLN A 328 -13.48 -35.41 -11.33
CA GLN A 328 -14.64 -35.71 -10.50
C GLN A 328 -15.11 -34.47 -9.75
N GLY A 329 -16.42 -34.40 -9.50
CA GLY A 329 -16.99 -33.38 -8.65
C GLY A 329 -18.07 -33.92 -7.73
N LEU A 330 -18.44 -33.07 -6.78
CA LEU A 330 -19.45 -33.37 -5.78
C LEU A 330 -20.31 -32.13 -5.50
N PHE A 331 -21.61 -32.34 -5.36
CA PHE A 331 -22.55 -31.38 -4.83
C PHE A 331 -22.94 -31.78 -3.40
N LEU A 332 -22.75 -30.87 -2.46
CA LEU A 332 -23.06 -31.05 -1.04
C LEU A 332 -24.23 -30.11 -0.71
N PRO A 333 -25.47 -30.61 -0.75
CA PRO A 333 -26.65 -29.79 -0.46
C PRO A 333 -26.65 -29.34 1.00
N LEU A 334 -27.43 -28.31 1.32
CA LEU A 334 -27.62 -27.85 2.71
C LEU A 334 -28.18 -28.94 3.62
N SER A 335 -28.94 -29.88 3.05
CA SER A 335 -29.51 -31.04 3.72
C SER A 335 -29.53 -32.24 2.80
N GLY A 336 -29.25 -33.43 3.33
CA GLY A 336 -29.22 -34.68 2.58
C GLY A 336 -27.79 -35.14 2.26
N PRO A 337 -27.66 -36.28 1.57
CA PRO A 337 -26.35 -36.86 1.28
C PRO A 337 -25.64 -36.13 0.12
N PRO A 338 -24.30 -36.19 0.05
CA PRO A 338 -23.55 -35.69 -1.10
C PRO A 338 -23.92 -36.40 -2.40
N GLN A 339 -23.89 -35.67 -3.51
CA GLN A 339 -24.26 -36.15 -4.85
C GLN A 339 -23.09 -35.96 -5.83
N LEU A 340 -22.70 -37.01 -6.55
CA LEU A 340 -21.67 -36.90 -7.59
C LEU A 340 -22.16 -36.00 -8.73
N ILE A 341 -21.30 -35.13 -9.23
CA ILE A 341 -21.54 -34.37 -10.46
C ILE A 341 -20.61 -34.86 -11.57
N THR A 342 -21.18 -35.02 -12.76
CA THR A 342 -20.48 -35.57 -13.93
C THR A 342 -19.96 -34.50 -14.89
N ASN A 343 -20.42 -33.25 -14.76
CA ASN A 343 -20.03 -32.12 -15.58
C ASN A 343 -19.38 -31.03 -14.71
N GLN A 344 -18.29 -30.44 -15.21
CA GLN A 344 -17.63 -29.34 -14.53
C GLN A 344 -18.57 -28.12 -14.43
N PRO A 345 -18.81 -27.58 -13.22
CA PRO A 345 -19.57 -26.35 -13.06
C PRO A 345 -18.88 -25.17 -13.74
N SER A 346 -19.66 -24.26 -14.31
CA SER A 346 -19.13 -22.96 -14.72
C SER A 346 -18.82 -22.16 -13.45
N ILE A 347 -17.55 -21.80 -13.28
CA ILE A 347 -17.06 -21.01 -12.14
C ILE A 347 -16.26 -19.82 -12.68
N GLU A 348 -16.50 -18.66 -12.10
CA GLU A 348 -15.93 -17.41 -12.57
C GLU A 348 -14.40 -17.36 -12.43
N GLY A 349 -13.78 -16.63 -13.35
CA GLY A 349 -12.35 -16.39 -13.38
C GLY A 349 -11.51 -17.52 -13.94
N LYS A 350 -10.25 -17.21 -14.19
CA LYS A 350 -9.25 -18.14 -14.75
C LYS A 350 -8.70 -19.09 -13.70
N GLN A 351 -8.25 -20.25 -14.14
CA GLN A 351 -7.57 -21.20 -13.26
C GLN A 351 -6.27 -20.56 -12.72
N PRO A 352 -5.92 -20.76 -11.44
CA PRO A 352 -4.78 -20.07 -10.84
C PRO A 352 -3.43 -20.46 -11.44
N ASP A 353 -3.30 -21.66 -12.03
CA ASP A 353 -2.10 -22.13 -12.72
C ASP A 353 -1.75 -21.27 -13.95
N GLN A 354 -2.74 -20.68 -14.61
CA GLN A 354 -2.59 -19.76 -15.74
C GLN A 354 -2.07 -18.36 -15.35
N VAL A 355 -1.90 -18.10 -14.04
CA VAL A 355 -1.40 -16.82 -13.53
C VAL A 355 0.09 -16.95 -13.22
N ASN A 356 0.92 -16.24 -13.98
CA ASN A 356 2.35 -16.16 -13.71
C ASN A 356 2.59 -15.19 -12.54
N VAL A 357 3.27 -15.67 -11.49
CA VAL A 357 3.54 -14.90 -10.28
C VAL A 357 4.98 -15.11 -9.88
N ASP A 358 5.72 -14.01 -9.72
CA ASP A 358 7.04 -14.05 -9.09
C ASP A 358 6.90 -13.96 -7.56
N ASN A 359 6.82 -15.12 -6.91
CA ASN A 359 6.68 -15.18 -5.46
C ASN A 359 7.90 -14.63 -4.70
N LYS A 360 9.09 -14.61 -5.32
CA LYS A 360 10.28 -14.00 -4.71
C LYS A 360 10.10 -12.49 -4.67
N GLN A 361 9.78 -11.87 -5.80
CA GLN A 361 9.51 -10.42 -5.86
C GLN A 361 8.43 -9.98 -4.84
N LEU A 362 7.40 -10.80 -4.65
CA LEU A 362 6.32 -10.49 -3.71
C LEU A 362 6.72 -10.60 -2.23
N PHE A 363 7.53 -11.59 -1.86
CA PHE A 363 7.68 -12.00 -0.45
C PHE A 363 9.12 -12.22 0.05
N SER A 364 10.12 -12.35 -0.82
CA SER A 364 11.48 -12.65 -0.38
C SER A 364 12.18 -11.43 0.20
N SER A 365 13.02 -11.68 1.21
CA SER A 365 13.93 -10.69 1.78
C SER A 365 15.37 -10.96 1.37
N ASP A 366 16.15 -9.89 1.24
CA ASP A 366 17.55 -9.91 0.86
C ASP A 366 18.42 -9.33 1.99
N ASN A 367 19.67 -9.79 2.08
CA ASN A 367 20.67 -9.24 2.98
C ASN A 367 21.19 -7.89 2.46
N SER A 368 20.35 -6.86 2.45
CA SER A 368 20.79 -5.49 2.18
C SER A 368 21.33 -4.84 3.44
N SER A 369 22.35 -4.01 3.28
CA SER A 369 23.04 -3.31 4.37
C SER A 369 22.40 -1.95 4.65
N ASP A 370 22.41 -1.51 5.91
CA ASP A 370 22.06 -0.14 6.30
C ASP A 370 23.03 0.91 5.68
N ALA A 371 24.16 0.46 5.12
CA ALA A 371 25.12 1.28 4.39
C ALA A 371 24.83 1.40 2.88
N SER A 372 23.81 0.72 2.37
CA SER A 372 23.41 0.85 0.97
C SER A 372 22.86 2.25 0.69
N GLU A 373 23.24 2.82 -0.45
CA GLU A 373 22.70 4.10 -0.92
C GLU A 373 21.43 3.87 -1.74
N GLY A 374 20.47 4.78 -1.62
CA GLY A 374 19.20 4.71 -2.35
C GLY A 374 18.01 5.19 -1.53
N LEU A 375 16.81 4.95 -2.05
CA LEU A 375 15.56 5.22 -1.35
C LEU A 375 15.25 4.06 -0.40
N PHE A 376 14.95 4.35 0.86
CA PHE A 376 14.36 3.40 1.81
C PHE A 376 12.97 3.87 2.20
N VAL A 377 12.05 2.93 2.30
CA VAL A 377 10.68 3.16 2.73
C VAL A 377 10.30 2.14 3.79
N PHE A 378 9.68 2.61 4.87
CA PHE A 378 9.11 1.75 5.91
C PHE A 378 7.64 2.07 6.09
N VAL A 379 6.79 1.07 5.89
CA VAL A 379 5.34 1.18 6.03
C VAL A 379 4.95 0.71 7.42
N ARG A 380 4.44 1.61 8.25
CA ARG A 380 4.00 1.31 9.63
C ARG A 380 2.57 0.82 9.66
N ASP A 381 1.73 1.37 8.79
CA ASP A 381 0.36 0.94 8.55
C ASP A 381 -0.05 1.31 7.14
N GLY A 382 -0.93 0.53 6.51
CA GLY A 382 -1.38 0.79 5.13
C GLY A 382 -0.58 0.08 4.04
N HIS A 383 -0.58 0.65 2.85
CA HIS A 383 0.06 0.06 1.66
C HIS A 383 0.80 1.10 0.83
N ILE A 384 1.98 0.72 0.35
CA ILE A 384 2.80 1.51 -0.58
C ILE A 384 3.19 0.66 -1.78
N GLU A 385 3.19 1.31 -2.94
CA GLU A 385 3.77 0.81 -4.17
C GLU A 385 5.03 1.61 -4.50
N LEU A 386 6.16 0.93 -4.68
CA LEU A 386 7.42 1.51 -5.13
C LEU A 386 7.60 1.14 -6.59
N VAL A 387 7.54 2.13 -7.48
CA VAL A 387 7.73 1.95 -8.91
C VAL A 387 9.11 2.48 -9.28
N SER A 388 10.05 1.59 -9.61
CA SER A 388 11.36 1.96 -10.15
C SER A 388 11.38 1.82 -11.69
N ALA A 389 12.51 2.15 -12.31
CA ALA A 389 12.70 1.91 -13.74
C ALA A 389 12.76 0.41 -14.11
N LYS A 390 13.00 -0.49 -13.15
CA LYS A 390 13.18 -1.92 -13.38
C LYS A 390 11.97 -2.74 -12.95
N GLU A 391 11.35 -2.37 -11.84
CA GLU A 391 10.37 -3.23 -11.18
C GLU A 391 9.42 -2.47 -10.25
N ILE A 392 8.34 -3.15 -9.85
CA ILE A 392 7.35 -2.66 -8.90
C ILE A 392 7.43 -3.50 -7.62
N MET A 393 7.55 -2.84 -6.48
CA MET A 393 7.53 -3.48 -5.17
C MET A 393 6.36 -3.00 -4.32
N HIS A 394 5.68 -3.93 -3.67
CA HIS A 394 4.45 -3.67 -2.92
C HIS A 394 4.64 -3.89 -1.42
N LEU A 395 4.80 -2.80 -0.67
CA LEU A 395 5.00 -2.83 0.78
C LEU A 395 3.66 -2.79 1.52
N GLY A 396 3.47 -3.72 2.46
CA GLY A 396 2.34 -3.72 3.39
C GLY A 396 2.73 -3.20 4.78
N LYS A 397 1.78 -3.21 5.71
CA LYS A 397 2.00 -2.93 7.12
C LYS A 397 3.22 -3.67 7.70
N ASN A 398 4.05 -2.92 8.42
CA ASN A 398 5.31 -3.35 9.03
C ASN A 398 6.35 -3.90 8.05
N GLU A 399 6.26 -3.57 6.77
CA GLU A 399 7.27 -3.94 5.78
C GLU A 399 8.18 -2.74 5.45
N ALA A 400 9.48 -3.01 5.36
CA ALA A 400 10.48 -2.12 4.79
C ALA A 400 10.90 -2.60 3.40
N GLY A 401 11.24 -1.65 2.54
CA GLY A 401 11.83 -1.90 1.23
C GLY A 401 12.80 -0.78 0.85
N SER A 402 13.65 -1.07 -0.12
CA SER A 402 14.60 -0.12 -0.68
C SER A 402 14.60 -0.15 -2.20
N VAL A 403 15.00 0.97 -2.80
CA VAL A 403 15.32 1.11 -4.22
C VAL A 403 16.72 1.69 -4.33
N GLY A 404 17.66 0.88 -4.83
CA GLY A 404 19.04 1.30 -5.09
C GLY A 404 19.13 2.35 -6.19
N ASN A 405 20.29 2.99 -6.30
CA ASN A 405 20.55 4.01 -7.33
C ASN A 405 20.44 3.48 -8.76
N ASP A 406 20.54 2.17 -8.96
CA ASP A 406 20.39 1.49 -10.24
C ASP A 406 18.94 1.06 -10.52
N GLY A 407 18.00 1.42 -9.65
CA GLY A 407 16.59 1.08 -9.74
C GLY A 407 16.24 -0.34 -9.26
N THR A 408 17.19 -1.12 -8.75
CA THR A 408 16.85 -2.43 -8.14
C THR A 408 16.15 -2.23 -6.81
N THR A 409 15.09 -3.00 -6.60
CA THR A 409 14.34 -3.04 -5.37
C THR A 409 14.78 -4.23 -4.53
N SER A 410 14.74 -4.06 -3.21
CA SER A 410 15.07 -5.12 -2.28
C SER A 410 14.29 -4.96 -0.98
N ARG A 411 14.03 -6.07 -0.31
CA ARG A 411 13.44 -6.07 1.03
C ARG A 411 14.53 -6.44 2.03
N PRO A 412 15.03 -5.52 2.85
CA PRO A 412 16.06 -5.85 3.82
C PRO A 412 15.55 -6.94 4.78
N VAL A 413 16.40 -7.88 5.23
CA VAL A 413 15.99 -8.89 6.24
C VAL A 413 15.59 -8.25 7.58
N ASN A 414 16.18 -7.10 7.91
CA ASN A 414 15.85 -6.33 9.11
C ASN A 414 15.39 -4.93 8.72
N ILE A 415 14.52 -4.32 9.52
CA ILE A 415 14.14 -2.92 9.33
C ILE A 415 15.39 -2.07 9.57
N PRO A 416 15.78 -1.17 8.64
CA PRO A 416 16.96 -0.34 8.83
C PRO A 416 16.90 0.47 10.12
N LYS A 417 17.99 0.50 10.89
CA LYS A 417 17.96 1.06 12.25
C LYS A 417 17.54 2.53 12.30
N PHE A 418 17.93 3.32 11.30
CA PHE A 418 17.60 4.74 11.17
C PHE A 418 16.10 5.01 10.88
N LEU A 419 15.33 3.99 10.48
CA LEU A 419 13.87 4.07 10.34
C LEU A 419 13.15 3.47 11.56
N ASP A 420 13.70 2.37 12.10
CA ASP A 420 13.10 1.69 13.24
C ASP A 420 13.17 2.55 14.52
N PHE A 421 14.35 3.14 14.75
CA PHE A 421 14.68 3.97 15.91
C PHE A 421 14.72 5.45 15.56
N ASP A 422 13.86 5.88 14.62
CA ASP A 422 13.75 7.28 14.26
C ASP A 422 13.37 8.13 15.49
N THR A 423 14.13 9.20 15.70
CA THR A 423 13.99 10.11 16.85
C THR A 423 13.30 11.42 16.48
N VAL A 424 12.98 11.64 15.20
CA VAL A 424 12.22 12.83 14.80
C VAL A 424 10.80 12.77 15.36
N PRO A 425 10.18 13.93 15.66
CA PRO A 425 8.82 13.97 16.17
C PRO A 425 7.83 13.20 15.30
N LEU A 426 6.94 12.43 15.92
CA LEU A 426 5.84 11.81 15.21
C LEU A 426 4.94 12.88 14.57
N PRO A 427 4.45 12.68 13.33
CA PRO A 427 3.59 13.67 12.65
C PRO A 427 2.30 14.01 13.42
N ASP A 428 1.81 13.08 14.23
CA ASP A 428 0.61 13.18 15.07
C ASP A 428 0.92 13.45 16.55
N SER A 429 2.18 13.74 16.89
CA SER A 429 2.58 14.02 18.28
C SER A 429 1.81 15.23 18.83
N LYS A 430 1.18 15.04 20.00
CA LYS A 430 0.53 16.13 20.75
C LYS A 430 1.54 17.13 21.32
N ASN A 431 2.80 16.72 21.51
CA ASN A 431 3.88 17.57 22.03
C ASN A 431 5.21 17.26 21.31
N PRO A 432 5.40 17.77 20.08
CA PRO A 432 6.60 17.49 19.29
C PRO A 432 7.89 18.01 19.94
N LEU A 433 7.83 19.09 20.74
CA LEU A 433 8.97 19.62 21.49
C LEU A 433 9.54 18.61 22.48
N LEU A 434 8.68 17.96 23.27
CA LEU A 434 9.11 16.97 24.25
C LEU A 434 9.79 15.77 23.58
N VAL A 435 9.23 15.29 22.47
CA VAL A 435 9.81 14.19 21.69
C VAL A 435 11.19 14.56 21.17
N SER A 436 11.36 15.78 20.63
CA SER A 436 12.67 16.24 20.15
C SER A 436 13.71 16.31 21.27
N ILE A 437 13.36 16.80 22.46
CA ILE A 437 14.28 16.90 23.60
C ILE A 437 14.66 15.52 24.14
N LEU A 438 13.69 14.60 24.23
CA LEU A 438 13.94 13.23 24.67
C LEU A 438 14.79 12.43 23.66
N GLY A 439 14.62 12.69 22.36
CA GLY A 439 15.44 12.10 21.30
C GLY A 439 16.90 12.53 21.40
N GLU A 440 17.17 13.83 21.56
CA GLU A 440 18.53 14.36 21.68
C GLU A 440 19.25 13.95 22.97
N SER A 441 18.51 13.77 24.06
CA SER A 441 19.07 13.31 25.34
C SER A 441 19.27 11.79 25.40
N GLY A 442 18.76 11.03 24.42
CA GLY A 442 18.80 9.57 24.42
C GLY A 442 17.86 8.92 25.45
N ILE A 443 16.98 9.70 26.09
CA ILE A 443 16.13 9.29 27.22
C ILE A 443 14.74 8.81 26.74
N GLY A 444 14.35 9.06 25.48
CA GLY A 444 13.05 8.69 24.92
C GLY A 444 12.78 7.21 24.61
N LYS A 445 13.62 6.28 25.11
CA LYS A 445 13.55 4.85 24.74
C LYS A 445 12.49 4.03 25.49
N VAL A 446 11.66 4.64 26.33
CA VAL A 446 10.67 3.94 27.15
C VAL A 446 9.26 4.36 26.75
N CYS A 447 8.47 3.37 26.33
CA CYS A 447 7.09 3.42 25.84
C CYS A 447 6.92 3.76 24.34
N LYS A 448 7.09 2.72 23.51
CA LYS A 448 6.29 2.53 22.28
C LYS A 448 5.05 1.71 22.62
#